data_AF-A0A1H0HTK8-F1
#
_entry.id   AF-A0A1H0HTK8-F1
#
_cell.length_a   1.000
_cell.length_b   1.000
_cell.length_c   1.000
_cell.angle_alpha   90.00
_cell.angle_beta   90.00
_cell.angle_gamma   90.00
#
_symmetry.space_group_name_H-M   'P 1'
#
loop_
_entity.id
_entity.type
_entity.pdbx_description
1 polymer ?
#
loop_
_entity_poly.entity_id
_entity_poly.type
_entity_poly.pdbx_seq_one_letter_code
_entity_poly.pdbx_strand_id
1 'polypeptide(L)' 'MAQGPWFWCLKHNTVEDRDGCAERHRLGPYETRAEAEHALQTVAEREQRLTEEDRRWQNE' A
#
# COMPACT_ATOMS: atom_id res chain seq x y z
N MET A 1 -8.54 1.70 23.29
CA MET A 1 -7.09 1.83 23.07
C MET A 1 -6.94 2.29 21.63
N ALA A 2 -6.22 3.38 21.38
CA ALA A 2 -5.98 3.83 20.02
C ALA A 2 -4.57 3.38 19.63
N GLN A 3 -4.47 2.10 19.25
CA GLN A 3 -3.35 1.61 18.45
C GLN A 3 -3.35 2.46 17.18
N GLY A 4 -2.35 3.33 17.07
CA GLY A 4 -2.35 4.47 16.14
C GLY A 4 -2.43 4.09 14.67
N PRO A 5 -2.39 5.10 13.78
CA PRO A 5 -2.43 4.85 12.35
C PRO A 5 -1.13 4.16 11.91
N TRP A 6 -1.25 2.91 11.48
CA TRP A 6 -0.16 2.12 10.91
C TRP A 6 -0.09 2.35 9.40
N PHE A 7 1.14 2.36 8.87
CA PHE A 7 1.36 2.54 7.45
C PHE A 7 2.31 1.47 6.93
N TRP A 8 2.03 0.96 5.74
CA TRP A 8 2.95 0.05 5.08
C TRP A 8 3.83 0.81 4.10
N CYS A 9 5.14 0.77 4.30
CA CYS A 9 6.10 1.37 3.38
C CYS A 9 6.38 0.42 2.22
N LEU A 10 6.05 0.83 1.00
CA LEU A 10 6.35 0.09 -0.23
C LEU A 10 7.85 0.08 -0.58
N LYS A 11 8.61 1.05 -0.06
CA LYS A 11 10.05 1.15 -0.33
C LYS A 11 10.88 0.21 0.54
N HIS A 12 10.55 0.16 1.83
CA HIS A 12 11.27 -0.68 2.81
C HIS A 12 10.59 -2.03 3.05
N ASN A 13 9.38 -2.25 2.50
CA ASN A 13 8.56 -3.45 2.70
C ASN A 13 8.40 -3.78 4.18
N THR A 14 8.02 -2.76 4.97
CA THR A 14 7.83 -2.89 6.41
C THR A 14 6.69 -1.97 6.89
N VAL A 15 6.12 -2.30 8.06
CA VAL A 15 5.18 -1.41 8.74
C VAL A 15 5.95 -0.31 9.44
N GLU A 16 5.59 0.93 9.16
CA GLU A 16 6.09 2.15 9.81
C GLU A 16 4.91 2.92 10.42
N ASP A 17 5.18 3.76 11.41
CA ASP A 17 4.20 4.72 11.91
C ASP A 17 4.09 5.95 10.97
N ARG A 18 3.28 6.94 11.36
CA ARG A 18 2.99 8.13 10.54
C ARG A 18 4.23 8.97 10.21
N ASP A 19 5.30 8.87 10.98
CA ASP A 19 6.54 9.66 10.78
C ASP A 19 7.50 9.03 9.76
N GLY A 20 7.18 7.87 9.21
CA GLY A 20 8.01 7.15 8.23
C GLY A 20 8.05 7.78 6.84
N CYS A 21 8.08 6.92 5.81
CA CYS A 21 8.25 7.35 4.42
C CYS A 21 7.17 8.33 3.90
N ALA A 22 7.47 9.04 2.80
CA ALA A 22 6.54 9.99 2.18
C ALA A 22 5.19 9.34 1.82
N GLU A 23 4.11 10.13 1.87
CA GLU A 23 2.73 9.65 1.69
C GLU A 23 2.50 8.88 0.38
N ARG A 24 3.24 9.26 -0.67
CA ARG A 24 3.22 8.59 -1.98
C ARG A 24 3.79 7.17 -2.00
N HIS A 25 4.58 6.79 -1.00
CA HIS A 25 5.24 5.49 -0.89
C HIS A 25 4.74 4.66 0.30
N ARG A 26 3.71 5.15 1.00
CA ARG A 26 3.08 4.43 2.11
C ARG A 26 1.61 4.19 1.82
N LEU A 27 1.09 3.10 2.35
CA LEU A 27 -0.32 2.75 2.27
C LEU A 27 -0.92 2.79 3.65
N GLY A 28 -2.14 3.28 3.75
CA GLY A 28 -2.82 3.50 5.03
C GLY A 28 -3.59 4.82 5.02
N PRO A 29 -4.20 5.23 6.15
CA PRO A 29 -3.97 4.74 7.50
C PRO A 29 -4.67 3.41 7.81
N TYR A 30 -3.94 2.45 8.37
CA TYR A 30 -4.49 1.20 8.88
C TYR A 30 -4.69 1.27 10.39
N GLU A 31 -5.74 0.63 10.89
CA GLU A 31 -6.05 0.61 12.33
C GLU A 31 -5.18 -0.40 13.09
N THR A 32 -4.69 -1.43 12.37
CA THR A 32 -3.83 -2.46 12.92
C THR A 32 -2.55 -2.67 12.11
N ARG A 33 -1.50 -3.13 12.80
CA ARG A 33 -0.24 -3.53 12.17
C ARG A 33 -0.45 -4.68 11.17
N ALA A 34 -1.32 -5.64 11.49
CA ALA A 34 -1.63 -6.77 10.63
C ALA A 34 -2.25 -6.31 9.29
N GLU A 35 -3.19 -5.36 9.31
CA GLU A 35 -3.72 -4.77 8.08
C GLU A 35 -2.63 -4.07 7.25
N ALA A 36 -1.72 -3.35 7.91
CA ALA A 36 -0.57 -2.78 7.24
C ALA A 36 0.34 -3.87 6.64
N GLU A 37 0.58 -5.00 7.32
CA GLU A 37 1.35 -6.13 6.77
C GLU A 37 0.69 -6.75 5.53
N HIS A 38 -0.64 -6.79 5.51
CA HIS A 38 -1.42 -7.28 4.36
C HIS A 38 -1.52 -6.27 3.21
N ALA A 39 -1.05 -5.03 3.37
CA ALA A 39 -1.14 -4.00 2.35
C ALA A 39 -0.42 -4.36 1.04
N LEU A 40 0.68 -5.14 1.11
CA LEU A 40 1.38 -5.66 -0.07
C LEU A 40 0.45 -6.46 -0.98
N GLN A 41 -0.42 -7.29 -0.40
CA GLN A 41 -1.32 -8.15 -1.16
C GLN A 41 -2.34 -7.29 -1.92
N THR A 42 -2.87 -6.25 -1.27
CA THR A 42 -3.77 -5.28 -1.91
C THR A 42 -3.09 -4.50 -3.03
N VAL A 43 -1.81 -4.14 -2.87
CA VAL A 43 -1.05 -3.43 -3.92
C VAL A 43 -0.79 -4.32 -5.10
N ALA A 44 -0.34 -5.55 -4.86
CA ALA A 44 -0.09 -6.51 -5.92
C ALA A 44 -1.35 -6.75 -6.75
N GLU A 45 -2.51 -6.88 -6.10
CA GLU A 45 -3.80 -7.00 -6.79
C GLU A 45 -4.13 -5.73 -7.59
N ARG A 46 -3.90 -4.54 -7.01
CA ARG A 46 -4.12 -3.26 -7.68
C ARG A 46 -3.20 -3.05 -8.88
N GLU A 47 -1.91 -3.35 -8.75
CA GLU A 47 -0.92 -3.25 -9.82
C GLU A 47 -1.24 -4.21 -10.97
N GLN A 48 -1.67 -5.44 -10.67
CA GLN A 48 -2.12 -6.38 -11.69
C GLN A 48 -3.33 -5.86 -12.46
N ARG A 49 -4.33 -5.32 -11.76
CA ARG A 49 -5.50 -4.69 -12.40
C ARG A 49 -5.13 -3.49 -13.26
N LEU A 50 -4.29 -2.59 -12.74
CA LEU A 50 -3.82 -1.41 -13.48
C LEU A 50 -2.99 -1.80 -14.70
N THR A 51 -2.15 -2.83 -14.59
CA THR A 51 -1.35 -3.35 -15.71
C THR A 51 -2.24 -3.97 -16.79
N GLU A 52 -3.30 -4.69 -16.41
CA GLU A 52 -4.25 -5.24 -17.36
C GLU A 52 -5.04 -4.13 -18.07
N GLU A 53 -5.48 -3.09 -17.34
CA GLU A 53 -6.13 -1.94 -17.96
C GLU A 53 -5.18 -1.17 -18.87
N ASP A 54 -3.94 -0.89 -18.46
CA ASP A 54 -2.95 -0.18 -19.29
C ASP A 54 -2.70 -0.91 -20.63
N ARG A 55 -2.60 -2.24 -20.61
CA ARG A 55 -2.49 -3.05 -21.84
C ARG A 55 -3.70 -2.92 -22.78
N ARG A 56 -4.89 -2.71 -22.24
CA ARG A 56 -6.11 -2.49 -23.04
C ARG A 56 -6.12 -1.09 -23.65
N TRP A 57 -5.61 -0.08 -22.94
CA TRP A 57 -5.54 1.30 -23.43
C TRP A 57 -4.43 1.53 -24.47
N GLN A 58 -3.28 0.85 -24.38
CA GLN A 58 -2.16 0.99 -25.33
C GLN A 58 -2.43 0.38 -26.73
N ASN A 59 -3.56 -0.29 -26.93
CA ASN A 59 -3.94 -0.90 -28.21
C ASN A 59 -5.05 -0.12 -28.96
N GLU A 60 -5.36 1.11 -28.55
CA GLU A 60 -6.28 2.02 -29.25
C GLU A 60 -5.54 3.08 -30.08
#